data_AF-A0AAV2YQ83-F1
#
_entry.id   AF-A0AAV2YQ83-F1
#
_cell.length_a   1.000
_cell.length_b   1.000
_cell.length_c   1.000
_cell.angle_alpha   90.00
_cell.angle_beta   90.00
_cell.angle_gamma   90.00
#
_symmetry.space_group_name_H-M   'P 1'
#
loop_
_entity.id
_entity.type
_entity.pdbx_description
1 polymer ?
#
loop_
_entity_poly.entity_id
_entity_poly.type
_entity_poly.pdbx_seq_one_letter_code
_entity_poly.pdbx_strand_id
1 'polypeptide(L)'
;MSAALGGEQSLLAPNVKDQDLAMRGVVIAGIACAVGTMSTIEASPHHEEVWKDYTHFETPCERGECPAGGCLFENCPEKVTCKGGLCYFRKCKDALCDGGACVFDGTDKSVCPGGSCKFINMASTLREGYCAGGGCTLEGKPHPKSFAEALSE
;
A
#
# COMPACT_ATOMS: atom_id res chain seq x y z
N MET A 1 -39.70 -40.19 30.94
CA MET A 1 -38.53 -40.17 31.85
C MET A 1 -37.74 -38.92 31.53
N SER A 2 -37.48 -38.15 32.58
CA SER A 2 -37.13 -36.72 32.60
C SER A 2 -35.66 -36.41 32.30
N ALA A 3 -35.39 -35.14 31.92
CA ALA A 3 -34.33 -34.22 32.40
C ALA A 3 -33.97 -33.21 31.27
N ALA A 4 -34.24 -31.90 31.40
CA ALA A 4 -33.48 -30.83 32.11
C ALA A 4 -32.30 -30.30 31.25
N LEU A 5 -32.27 -29.05 30.76
CA LEU A 5 -31.95 -27.72 31.38
C LEU A 5 -30.55 -27.19 30.97
N GLY A 6 -30.45 -25.88 30.71
CA GLY A 6 -29.21 -25.06 30.67
C GLY A 6 -28.63 -24.82 29.25
N GLY A 7 -28.41 -23.61 28.71
CA GLY A 7 -28.26 -22.28 29.31
C GLY A 7 -26.80 -21.99 29.67
N GLU A 8 -26.09 -21.18 28.88
CA GLU A 8 -25.16 -20.09 29.28
C GLU A 8 -24.17 -19.66 28.16
N GLN A 9 -24.01 -18.33 28.04
CA GLN A 9 -23.01 -17.63 27.22
C GLN A 9 -21.66 -17.60 27.96
N SER A 10 -20.53 -17.48 27.25
CA SER A 10 -19.46 -16.58 27.69
C SER A 10 -18.41 -16.28 26.62
N LEU A 11 -18.13 -14.99 26.44
CA LEU A 11 -16.90 -14.45 25.86
C LEU A 11 -15.67 -15.01 26.58
N LEU A 12 -14.52 -15.12 25.90
CA LEU A 12 -13.24 -14.52 26.32
C LEU A 12 -12.09 -14.91 25.36
N ALA A 13 -11.16 -13.97 25.24
CA ALA A 13 -10.04 -13.87 24.29
C ALA A 13 -8.99 -15.00 24.37
N PRO A 14 -8.20 -15.23 23.29
CA PRO A 14 -6.94 -15.94 23.42
C PRO A 14 -5.88 -15.03 24.07
N ASN A 15 -5.35 -15.60 25.14
CA ASN A 15 -4.36 -15.13 26.10
C ASN A 15 -2.97 -14.96 25.46
N VAL A 16 -2.36 -13.81 25.74
CA VAL A 16 -0.93 -13.51 25.56
C VAL A 16 -0.09 -14.52 26.34
N LYS A 17 0.82 -15.22 25.66
CA LYS A 17 1.82 -16.06 26.31
C LYS A 17 3.21 -15.42 26.15
N ASP A 18 3.64 -14.88 27.28
CA ASP A 18 4.96 -14.39 27.70
C ASP A 18 6.11 -15.32 27.24
N GLN A 19 7.09 -14.77 26.51
CA GLN A 19 8.49 -14.48 26.92
C GLN A 19 9.45 -15.67 27.13
N ASP A 20 10.59 -15.58 26.43
CA ASP A 20 11.99 -15.74 26.89
C ASP A 20 12.86 -15.76 25.61
N LEU A 21 14.08 -15.27 25.44
CA LEU A 21 15.19 -14.75 26.25
C LEU A 21 16.21 -14.31 25.16
N ALA A 22 16.92 -13.18 25.15
CA ALA A 22 17.91 -12.77 26.12
C ALA A 22 18.42 -11.37 25.75
N MET A 23 18.09 -10.36 26.57
CA MET A 23 18.91 -9.16 26.68
C MET A 23 19.67 -9.25 28.00
N ARG A 24 20.98 -9.54 27.91
CA ARG A 24 21.88 -9.43 29.06
C ARG A 24 22.33 -7.98 29.16
N GLY A 25 21.94 -7.32 30.25
CA GLY A 25 22.62 -6.13 30.76
C GLY A 25 21.75 -4.91 30.98
N VAL A 26 20.83 -4.95 31.96
CA VAL A 26 20.34 -3.73 32.63
C VAL A 26 20.53 -3.92 34.13
N VAL A 27 21.48 -3.18 34.70
CA VAL A 27 21.54 -2.92 36.15
C VAL A 27 20.58 -1.76 36.40
N ILE A 28 19.60 -2.01 37.27
CA ILE A 28 18.53 -1.11 37.66
C ILE A 28 19.07 -0.06 38.64
N ALA A 29 18.77 1.22 38.41
CA ALA A 29 18.68 2.21 39.49
C ALA A 29 17.70 3.32 39.05
N GLY A 30 16.65 3.51 39.84
CA GLY A 30 15.57 4.44 39.54
C GLY A 30 15.92 5.91 39.77
N ILE A 31 14.86 6.72 39.64
CA ILE A 31 14.72 8.17 39.88
C ILE A 31 15.06 9.03 38.66
N ALA A 32 14.03 9.61 38.05
CA ALA A 32 13.78 11.07 38.06
C ALA A 32 12.80 11.44 36.95
N CYS A 33 11.78 12.22 37.30
CA CYS A 33 10.95 12.96 36.36
C CYS A 33 11.83 13.85 35.47
N ALA A 34 11.74 13.67 34.15
CA ALA A 34 12.18 14.67 33.20
C ALA A 34 11.19 14.70 32.04
N VAL A 35 10.64 15.89 31.80
CA VAL A 35 9.96 16.29 30.57
C VAL A 35 10.94 16.06 29.42
N GLY A 36 10.88 14.87 28.84
CA GLY A 36 11.71 14.44 27.73
C GLY A 36 10.85 14.39 26.47
N THR A 37 11.17 15.27 25.54
CA THR A 37 10.62 15.40 24.18
C THR A 37 10.18 14.05 23.60
N MET A 38 8.89 13.95 23.21
CA MET A 38 8.41 12.88 22.34
C MET A 38 9.25 12.89 21.07
N SER A 39 10.21 11.97 20.97
CA SER A 39 10.82 11.64 19.70
C SER A 39 9.70 11.10 18.81
N THR A 40 9.29 11.90 17.83
CA THR A 40 8.48 11.45 16.71
C THR A 40 9.23 10.31 16.06
N ILE A 41 8.77 9.08 16.28
CA ILE A 41 9.16 7.95 15.44
C ILE A 41 8.51 8.23 14.09
N GLU A 42 9.25 8.90 13.21
CA GLU A 42 8.94 8.96 11.79
C GLU A 42 9.10 7.54 11.25
N ALA A 43 8.00 6.78 11.28
CA ALA A 43 7.88 5.55 10.54
C ALA A 43 7.92 5.92 9.05
N SER A 44 9.13 6.08 8.49
CA SER A 44 9.31 6.03 7.05
C SER A 44 8.89 4.62 6.62
N PRO A 45 7.76 4.45 5.91
CA PRO A 45 7.43 3.14 5.39
C PRO A 45 8.51 2.82 4.37
N HIS A 46 9.28 1.77 4.64
CA HIS A 46 10.24 1.18 3.72
C HIS A 46 9.48 0.62 2.49
N HIS A 47 9.02 1.52 1.64
CA HIS A 47 8.13 1.21 0.53
C HIS A 47 8.88 0.56 -0.64
N GLU A 48 10.22 0.61 -0.67
CA GLU A 48 11.02 -0.08 -1.68
C GLU A 48 11.25 -1.56 -1.36
N GLU A 49 11.26 -1.95 -0.08
CA GLU A 49 11.50 -3.34 0.30
C GLU A 49 10.30 -4.25 -0.01
N VAL A 50 9.08 -3.72 0.09
CA VAL A 50 7.84 -4.48 -0.17
C VAL A 50 7.73 -4.96 -1.62
N TRP A 51 8.28 -4.22 -2.59
CA TRP A 51 8.20 -4.60 -4.00
C TRP A 51 9.19 -5.69 -4.41
N LYS A 52 10.29 -5.85 -3.67
CA LYS A 52 11.39 -6.75 -4.06
C LYS A 52 11.03 -8.22 -3.93
N ASP A 53 10.15 -8.54 -2.97
CA ASP A 53 9.73 -9.92 -2.68
C ASP A 53 8.30 -10.22 -3.17
N TYR A 54 7.63 -9.25 -3.79
CA TYR A 54 6.26 -9.42 -4.25
C TYR A 54 6.18 -9.99 -5.66
N THR A 55 5.66 -11.21 -5.78
CA THR A 55 5.39 -11.86 -7.07
C THR A 55 3.98 -11.50 -7.53
N HIS A 56 3.88 -10.81 -8.66
CA HIS A 56 2.59 -10.51 -9.28
C HIS A 56 2.04 -11.73 -10.01
N PHE A 57 0.72 -11.88 -10.02
CA PHE A 57 0.01 -12.89 -10.78
C PHE A 57 -0.33 -12.36 -12.17
N GLU A 58 0.21 -13.00 -13.21
CA GLU A 58 -0.16 -12.69 -14.60
C GLU A 58 -1.67 -12.77 -14.78
N THR A 59 -2.26 -11.67 -15.21
CA THR A 59 -3.69 -11.53 -15.37
C THR A 59 -4.03 -11.18 -16.82
N PRO A 60 -4.88 -12.00 -17.48
CA PRO A 60 -5.27 -11.76 -18.86
C PRO A 60 -6.05 -10.45 -18.98
N CYS A 61 -5.83 -9.71 -20.08
CA CYS A 61 -6.45 -8.41 -20.32
C CYS A 61 -7.99 -8.50 -20.39
N GLU A 62 -8.52 -9.63 -20.86
CA GLU A 62 -9.95 -9.94 -20.97
C GLU A 62 -10.66 -9.93 -19.62
N ARG A 63 -9.93 -10.13 -18.51
CA ARG A 63 -10.50 -10.00 -17.17
C ARG A 63 -10.89 -8.56 -16.87
N GLY A 64 -10.14 -7.58 -17.39
CA GLY A 64 -10.39 -6.15 -17.22
C GLY A 64 -10.19 -5.61 -15.79
N GLU A 65 -10.30 -6.43 -14.76
CA GLU A 65 -10.28 -5.99 -13.37
C GLU A 65 -9.49 -6.92 -12.43
N CYS A 66 -8.82 -6.31 -11.44
CA CYS A 66 -8.14 -6.98 -10.35
C CYS A 66 -8.65 -6.48 -8.98
N PRO A 67 -9.66 -7.15 -8.38
CA PRO A 67 -10.23 -6.71 -7.10
C PRO A 67 -9.37 -7.07 -5.89
N ALA A 68 -8.62 -8.18 -5.96
CA ALA A 68 -7.78 -8.66 -4.86
C ALA A 68 -6.42 -7.95 -4.76
N GLY A 69 -6.05 -7.17 -5.78
CA GLY A 69 -4.69 -6.68 -5.96
C GLY A 69 -3.73 -7.79 -6.43
N GLY A 70 -2.46 -7.44 -6.62
CA GLY A 70 -1.44 -8.43 -6.95
C GLY A 70 -1.31 -8.79 -8.41
N CYS A 71 -2.06 -8.14 -9.29
CA CYS A 71 -2.12 -8.53 -10.69
C CYS A 71 -1.02 -7.86 -11.51
N LEU A 72 -0.50 -8.61 -12.48
CA LEU A 72 0.29 -8.09 -13.59
C LEU A 72 -0.57 -8.09 -14.85
N PHE A 73 -0.86 -6.90 -15.37
CA PHE A 73 -1.45 -6.71 -16.70
C PHE A 73 -0.35 -6.27 -17.66
N GLU A 74 -0.23 -6.95 -18.79
CA GLU A 74 0.82 -6.66 -19.78
C GLU A 74 0.26 -6.55 -21.20
N ASN A 75 0.71 -5.53 -21.94
CA ASN A 75 0.38 -5.28 -23.36
C ASN A 75 -1.13 -5.22 -23.63
N CYS A 76 -1.91 -4.73 -22.65
CA CYS A 76 -3.36 -4.70 -22.79
C CYS A 76 -3.83 -3.57 -23.72
N PRO A 77 -4.61 -3.88 -24.78
CA PRO A 77 -5.13 -2.89 -25.71
C PRO A 77 -6.38 -2.17 -25.17
N GLU A 78 -7.05 -2.77 -24.20
CA GLU A 78 -8.24 -2.25 -23.54
C GLU A 78 -7.91 -1.72 -22.13
N LYS A 79 -8.86 -0.99 -21.55
CA LYS A 79 -8.72 -0.43 -20.21
C LYS A 79 -8.75 -1.53 -19.16
N VAL A 80 -7.73 -1.57 -18.30
CA VAL A 80 -7.65 -2.47 -17.14
C VAL A 80 -7.71 -1.68 -15.83
N THR A 81 -8.30 -2.27 -14.80
CA THR A 81 -8.53 -1.60 -13.51
C THR A 81 -8.06 -2.45 -12.34
N CYS A 82 -7.44 -1.83 -11.34
CA CYS A 82 -7.10 -2.45 -10.06
C CYS A 82 -7.75 -1.67 -8.93
N LYS A 83 -8.46 -2.37 -8.04
CA LYS A 83 -9.20 -1.74 -6.93
C LYS A 83 -8.33 -1.39 -5.73
N GLY A 84 -7.15 -2.00 -5.61
CA GLY A 84 -6.33 -1.93 -4.41
C GLY A 84 -5.16 -2.91 -4.43
N GLY A 85 -4.22 -2.77 -3.50
CA GLY A 85 -3.09 -3.70 -3.33
C GLY A 85 -1.87 -3.36 -4.17
N LEU A 86 -1.10 -4.38 -4.58
CA LEU A 86 0.15 -4.25 -5.35
C LEU A 86 -0.07 -4.66 -6.80
N CYS A 87 -0.47 -3.72 -7.66
CA CYS A 87 -0.76 -4.00 -9.07
C CYS A 87 0.34 -3.46 -9.98
N TYR A 88 0.62 -4.18 -11.06
CA TYR A 88 1.61 -3.81 -12.06
C TYR A 88 0.97 -3.77 -13.45
N PHE A 89 1.08 -2.62 -14.10
CA PHE A 89 0.60 -2.39 -15.47
C PHE A 89 1.79 -2.13 -16.38
N ARG A 90 2.06 -3.03 -17.31
CA ARG A 90 3.20 -2.95 -18.23
C ARG A 90 2.72 -2.78 -19.66
N LYS A 91 3.09 -1.68 -20.32
CA LYS A 91 2.78 -1.42 -21.74
C LYS A 91 1.28 -1.47 -22.05
N CYS A 92 0.44 -1.05 -21.12
CA CYS A 92 -1.01 -1.01 -21.31
C CYS A 92 -1.43 0.29 -22.00
N LYS A 93 -2.53 0.27 -22.75
CA LYS A 93 -3.09 1.49 -23.36
C LYS A 93 -3.80 2.39 -22.35
N ASP A 94 -4.51 1.79 -21.39
CA ASP A 94 -5.25 2.52 -20.36
C ASP A 94 -5.30 1.69 -19.08
N ALA A 95 -4.92 2.27 -17.96
CA ALA A 95 -4.89 1.61 -16.67
C ALA A 95 -5.36 2.54 -15.54
N LEU A 96 -6.21 2.01 -14.67
CA LEU A 96 -6.73 2.71 -13.48
C LEU A 96 -6.36 1.95 -12.21
N CYS A 97 -5.80 2.66 -11.23
CA CYS A 97 -5.55 2.13 -9.90
C CYS A 97 -6.34 2.95 -8.87
N ASP A 98 -7.45 2.41 -8.37
CA ASP A 98 -8.33 3.13 -7.44
C ASP A 98 -7.68 3.36 -6.06
N GLY A 99 -6.66 2.55 -5.70
CA GLY A 99 -5.96 2.64 -4.41
C GLY A 99 -4.83 1.63 -4.26
N GLY A 100 -4.10 1.69 -3.14
CA GLY A 100 -2.99 0.78 -2.84
C GLY A 100 -1.64 1.31 -3.32
N ALA A 101 -0.77 0.42 -3.80
CA ALA A 101 0.52 0.78 -4.37
C ALA A 101 0.62 0.14 -5.76
N CYS A 102 0.49 0.95 -6.81
CA CYS A 102 0.47 0.47 -8.19
C CYS A 102 1.69 0.95 -8.96
N VAL A 103 2.15 0.16 -9.93
CA VAL A 103 3.21 0.55 -10.87
C VAL A 103 2.63 0.62 -12.27
N PHE A 104 2.86 1.75 -12.93
CA PHE A 104 2.59 1.96 -14.35
C PHE A 104 3.93 2.07 -15.07
N ASP A 105 4.26 1.07 -15.89
CA ASP A 105 5.49 1.02 -16.69
C ASP A 105 5.15 1.03 -18.19
N GLY A 106 5.55 2.06 -18.92
CA GLY A 106 5.28 2.12 -20.37
C GLY A 106 3.80 2.21 -20.74
N THR A 107 2.93 2.58 -19.80
CA THR A 107 1.49 2.68 -20.03
C THR A 107 1.17 4.01 -20.72
N ASP A 108 0.23 4.04 -21.66
CA ASP A 108 -0.14 5.30 -22.36
C ASP A 108 -0.95 6.23 -21.45
N LYS A 109 -2.06 5.72 -20.90
CA LYS A 109 -2.93 6.45 -19.98
C LYS A 109 -2.95 5.76 -18.63
N SER A 110 -2.58 6.47 -17.59
CA SER A 110 -2.61 5.95 -16.21
C SER A 110 -3.26 6.96 -15.29
N VAL A 111 -4.10 6.46 -14.38
CA VAL A 111 -4.81 7.27 -13.40
C VAL A 111 -4.73 6.60 -12.03
N CYS A 112 -4.38 7.40 -11.03
CA CYS A 112 -4.24 7.02 -9.64
C CYS A 112 -4.97 8.04 -8.75
N PRO A 113 -6.30 7.89 -8.56
CA PRO A 113 -7.06 8.73 -7.64
C PRO A 113 -6.65 8.57 -6.16
N GLY A 114 -5.97 7.47 -5.79
CA GLY A 114 -5.64 7.17 -4.39
C GLY A 114 -4.43 6.24 -4.25
N GLY A 115 -3.75 6.34 -3.10
CA GLY A 115 -2.61 5.48 -2.76
C GLY A 115 -1.26 5.99 -3.25
N SER A 116 -0.31 5.06 -3.39
CA SER A 116 1.10 5.32 -3.67
C SER A 116 1.50 4.73 -5.02
N CYS A 117 1.25 5.48 -6.11
CA CYS A 117 1.48 5.02 -7.46
C CYS A 117 2.85 5.40 -8.01
N LYS A 118 3.51 4.49 -8.72
CA LYS A 118 4.78 4.71 -9.41
C LYS A 118 4.54 4.79 -10.91
N PHE A 119 5.04 5.83 -11.54
CA PHE A 119 4.96 6.08 -12.98
C PHE A 119 6.37 6.00 -13.54
N ILE A 120 6.60 5.06 -14.46
CA ILE A 120 7.91 4.71 -15.00
C ILE A 120 7.79 4.59 -16.52
N ASN A 121 8.73 5.17 -17.26
CA ASN A 121 8.82 5.10 -18.71
C ASN A 121 7.48 5.40 -19.42
N MET A 122 6.69 6.33 -18.90
CA MET A 122 5.34 6.60 -19.40
C MET A 122 5.37 6.87 -20.91
N ALA A 123 4.52 6.15 -21.66
CA ALA A 123 4.53 6.21 -23.13
C ALA A 123 3.92 7.52 -23.66
N SER A 124 3.14 8.22 -22.85
CA SER A 124 2.57 9.53 -23.17
C SER A 124 2.61 10.50 -21.98
N THR A 125 2.34 11.78 -22.25
CA THR A 125 2.27 12.82 -21.21
C THR A 125 1.10 12.57 -20.26
N LEU A 126 1.39 12.51 -18.97
CA LEU A 126 0.40 12.36 -17.90
C LEU A 126 -0.59 13.52 -17.89
N ARG A 127 -1.88 13.20 -17.76
CA ARG A 127 -2.97 14.18 -17.79
C ARG A 127 -3.23 14.77 -16.41
N GLU A 128 -3.90 15.92 -16.34
CA GLU A 128 -4.36 16.47 -15.07
C GLU A 128 -5.21 15.43 -14.29
N GLY A 129 -5.01 15.37 -12.98
CA GLY A 129 -5.70 14.42 -12.10
C GLY A 129 -5.15 12.99 -12.11
N TYR A 130 -4.07 12.70 -12.86
CA TYR A 130 -3.44 11.38 -12.86
C TYR A 130 -2.96 10.95 -11.46
N CYS A 131 -2.64 11.90 -10.59
CA CYS A 131 -2.20 11.69 -9.22
C CYS A 131 -3.08 12.42 -8.20
N ALA A 132 -4.41 12.33 -8.31
CA ALA A 132 -5.28 13.05 -7.38
C ALA A 132 -5.09 12.63 -5.90
N GLY A 133 -4.57 11.42 -5.66
CA GLY A 133 -4.37 10.85 -4.32
C GLY A 133 -3.14 11.36 -3.54
N GLY A 134 -2.21 12.04 -4.20
CA GLY A 134 -1.07 12.71 -3.54
C GLY A 134 0.08 11.83 -3.03
N GLY A 135 0.20 10.59 -3.49
CA GLY A 135 1.29 9.66 -3.13
C GLY A 135 2.14 9.18 -4.31
N CYS A 136 2.19 9.94 -5.42
CA CYS A 136 2.80 9.42 -6.64
C CYS A 136 4.28 9.71 -6.76
N THR A 137 4.98 8.79 -7.41
CA THR A 137 6.35 9.02 -7.88
C THR A 137 6.41 8.91 -9.40
N LEU A 138 7.09 9.86 -10.03
CA LEU A 138 7.39 9.85 -11.46
C LEU A 138 8.91 9.70 -11.61
N GLU A 139 9.36 8.66 -12.32
CA GLU A 139 10.80 8.39 -12.50
C GLU A 139 11.58 8.36 -11.18
N GLY A 140 10.98 7.76 -10.15
CA GLY A 140 11.57 7.62 -8.82
C GLY A 140 11.55 8.90 -7.97
N LYS A 141 11.03 10.03 -8.48
CA LYS A 141 10.91 11.28 -7.72
C LYS A 141 9.47 11.50 -7.27
N PRO A 142 9.24 12.01 -6.03
CA PRO A 142 7.91 12.38 -5.61
C PRO A 142 7.35 13.44 -6.56
N HIS A 143 6.09 13.27 -6.96
CA HIS A 143 5.41 14.21 -7.82
C HIS A 143 4.19 14.79 -7.10
N PRO A 144 4.00 16.12 -7.10
CA PRO A 144 2.86 16.77 -6.44
C PRO A 144 1.53 16.30 -7.03
N LYS A 145 0.47 16.31 -6.21
CA LYS A 145 -0.87 15.81 -6.58
C LYS A 145 -1.54 16.66 -7.66
N SER A 146 -1.10 17.92 -7.77
CA SER A 146 -1.53 18.86 -8.79
C SER A 146 -0.48 19.94 -9.02
N PHE A 147 -0.58 20.62 -10.16
CA PHE A 147 0.21 21.81 -10.45
C PHE A 147 0.00 22.94 -9.42
N ALA A 148 -1.19 23.01 -8.82
CA ALA A 148 -1.51 24.03 -7.81
C ALA A 148 -0.73 23.82 -6.50
N GLU A 149 -0.49 22.57 -6.09
CA GLU A 149 0.40 22.30 -4.96
C GLU A 149 1.85 22.67 -5.26
N ALA A 150 2.34 22.37 -6.47
CA ALA A 150 3.71 22.71 -6.87
C ALA A 150 4.00 24.23 -6.85
N LEU A 151 2.96 25.06 -6.93
CA LEU A 151 3.04 26.52 -6.93
C LEU A 151 2.78 27.14 -5.56
N SER A 152 2.42 26.34 -4.56
CA SER A 152 2.11 26.81 -3.21
C SER A 152 3.31 26.69 -2.24
N GLU A 153 4.49 26.30 -2.75
CA GLU A 153 5.77 26.23 -2.03
C GLU A 153 6.63 27.49 -2.20
#